data_AF-A0A564QCU8-F1
#
_entry.id   AF-A0A564QCU8-F1
#
_cell.length_a   1.000
_cell.length_b   1.000
_cell.length_c   1.000
_cell.angle_alpha   90.00
_cell.angle_beta   90.00
_cell.angle_gamma   90.00
#
_symmetry.space_group_name_H-M   'P 1'
#
loop_
_entity.id
_entity.type
_entity.pdbx_description
1 polymer ?
#
loop_
_entity_poly.entity_id
_entity_poly.type
_entity_poly.pdbx_seq_one_letter_code
_entity_poly.pdbx_strand_id
1 'polypeptide(L)'
;MIVVTVLVLMFVAVIAGCMMKENNISNSNETGIGIANPAAVYCNELGYEYKIITDGEGGQKGVCAFPDQSECDAWDFFTGKCGKEYTYCEMHGGKIMTTAEGCSFSSECAVCVLPNGTKINEWDYFKGEKNK
;
A
#
# COMPACT_ATOMS: atom_id res chain seq x y z
N MET A 1 30.89 64.53 5.35
CA MET A 1 29.61 63.84 5.53
C MET A 1 29.22 62.98 4.32
N ILE A 2 29.37 63.45 3.08
CA ILE A 2 29.04 62.67 1.86
C ILE A 2 29.88 61.39 1.70
N VAL A 3 31.15 61.40 2.11
CA VAL A 3 32.05 60.22 2.03
C VAL A 3 31.64 59.12 3.02
N VAL A 4 31.14 59.51 4.20
CA VAL A 4 30.65 58.57 5.24
C VAL A 4 29.34 57.93 4.80
N THR A 5 28.45 58.69 4.13
CA THR A 5 27.18 58.15 3.62
C THR A 5 27.36 57.16 2.46
N VAL A 6 28.37 57.35 1.60
CA VAL A 6 28.66 56.42 0.48
C VAL A 6 29.31 55.13 0.98
N LEU A 7 30.18 55.20 1.98
CA LEU A 7 30.81 54.01 2.58
C LEU A 7 29.81 53.12 3.33
N VAL A 8 28.80 53.71 3.99
CA VAL A 8 27.74 52.95 4.70
C VAL A 8 26.78 52.27 3.71
N LEU A 9 26.49 52.88 2.56
CA LEU A 9 25.62 52.29 1.54
C LEU A 9 26.24 51.09 0.80
N MET A 10 27.57 51.03 0.68
CA MET A 10 28.25 49.87 0.07
C MET A 10 28.32 48.64 0.98
N PHE A 11 28.21 48.79 2.30
CA PHE A 11 28.24 47.66 3.24
C PHE A 11 26.89 46.97 3.41
N VAL A 12 25.76 47.64 3.14
CA VAL A 12 24.41 47.04 3.23
C VAL A 12 24.13 46.08 2.07
N ALA A 13 24.78 46.25 0.91
CA ALA A 13 24.57 45.38 -0.25
C ALA A 13 25.20 43.97 -0.12
N VAL A 14 26.06 43.73 0.88
CA VAL A 14 26.80 42.46 1.03
C VAL A 14 26.09 41.43 1.91
N ILE A 15 25.04 41.82 2.65
CA ILE A 15 24.27 40.91 3.54
C ILE A 15 23.01 40.30 2.88
N ALA A 16 22.74 40.58 1.60
CA ALA A 16 21.64 39.94 0.85
C ALA A 16 22.08 38.73 0.00
N GLY A 17 23.29 38.22 0.21
CA GLY A 17 23.86 37.09 -0.52
C GLY A 17 23.99 35.84 0.34
N CYS A 18 22.84 35.23 0.70
CA CYS A 18 22.65 33.79 0.97
C CYS A 18 21.25 33.60 1.59
N MET A 19 20.20 33.65 0.78
CA MET A 19 19.00 32.85 1.09
C MET A 19 19.04 31.63 0.18
N MET A 20 19.44 30.52 0.79
CA MET A 20 19.37 29.18 0.24
C MET A 20 17.89 28.88 -0.05
N LYS A 21 17.55 28.74 -1.33
CA LYS A 21 16.27 28.17 -1.75
C LYS A 21 16.31 26.68 -1.42
N GLU A 22 15.82 26.30 -0.25
CA GLU A 22 15.56 24.90 0.09
C GLU A 22 14.26 24.47 -0.60
N ASN A 23 14.38 24.13 -1.89
CA ASN A 23 13.32 23.43 -2.60
C ASN A 23 13.39 21.96 -2.16
N ASN A 24 12.87 21.63 -0.97
CA ASN A 24 12.52 20.27 -0.62
C ASN A 24 11.32 19.85 -1.46
N ILE A 25 11.58 19.57 -2.74
CA ILE A 25 10.74 18.67 -3.51
C ILE A 25 11.16 17.28 -3.00
N SER A 26 10.51 16.79 -1.94
CA SER A 26 10.47 15.36 -1.68
C SER A 26 9.67 14.74 -2.82
N ASN A 27 10.31 14.60 -3.98
CA ASN A 27 9.86 13.65 -4.97
C ASN A 27 10.27 12.29 -4.42
N SER A 28 9.50 11.78 -3.46
CA SER A 28 9.55 10.38 -3.07
C SER A 28 8.92 9.56 -4.20
N ASN A 29 9.45 9.69 -5.41
CA ASN A 29 9.48 8.57 -6.35
C ASN A 29 10.64 7.68 -5.90
N GLU A 30 10.50 7.18 -4.68
CA GLU A 30 11.19 5.99 -4.23
C GLU A 30 10.54 4.87 -5.02
N THR A 31 11.01 4.64 -6.25
CA THR A 31 10.88 3.31 -6.85
C THR A 31 11.73 2.38 -6.01
N GLY A 32 11.20 2.01 -4.85
CA GLY A 32 11.75 1.00 -3.98
C GLY A 32 11.87 -0.26 -4.83
N ILE A 33 13.10 -0.66 -5.12
CA ILE A 33 13.40 -1.94 -5.75
C ILE A 33 13.16 -2.99 -4.65
N GLY A 34 11.89 -3.34 -4.45
CA GLY A 34 11.43 -4.34 -3.51
C GLY A 34 10.29 -5.12 -4.14
N ILE A 35 10.27 -6.43 -3.94
CA ILE A 35 9.10 -7.24 -4.30
C ILE A 35 7.96 -6.77 -3.40
N ALA A 36 6.89 -6.25 -4.01
CA ALA A 36 5.73 -5.79 -3.27
C ALA A 36 5.09 -6.96 -2.50
N ASN A 37 4.67 -6.71 -1.26
CA ASN A 37 3.95 -7.71 -0.47
C ASN A 37 2.60 -8.02 -1.14
N PRO A 38 2.34 -9.27 -1.61
CA PRO A 38 1.11 -9.63 -2.30
C PRO A 38 -0.16 -9.33 -1.50
N ALA A 39 -0.14 -9.54 -0.18
CA ALA A 39 -1.28 -9.24 0.68
C ALA A 39 -1.58 -7.74 0.76
N ALA A 40 -0.54 -6.91 0.84
CA ALA A 40 -0.68 -5.45 0.82
C ALA A 40 -1.16 -4.95 -0.54
N VAL A 41 -0.62 -5.51 -1.64
CA VAL A 41 -1.07 -5.18 -3.00
C VAL A 41 -2.53 -5.56 -3.19
N TYR A 42 -2.92 -6.77 -2.77
CA TYR A 42 -4.29 -7.24 -2.89
C TYR A 42 -5.28 -6.33 -2.16
N CYS A 43 -4.99 -6.00 -0.90
CA CYS A 43 -5.80 -5.08 -0.11
C CYS A 43 -5.96 -3.71 -0.81
N ASN A 44 -4.84 -3.08 -1.17
CA ASN A 44 -4.86 -1.73 -1.76
C ASN A 44 -5.50 -1.71 -3.16
N GLU A 45 -5.22 -2.69 -4.01
CA GLU A 45 -5.74 -2.70 -5.39
C GLU A 45 -7.24 -3.06 -5.48
N LEU A 46 -7.81 -3.67 -4.42
CA LEU A 46 -9.26 -3.79 -4.24
C LEU A 46 -9.92 -2.50 -3.74
N GLY A 47 -9.12 -1.48 -3.38
CA GLY A 47 -9.60 -0.19 -2.91
C GLY A 47 -9.77 -0.09 -1.39
N TYR A 48 -9.21 -1.03 -0.64
CA TYR A 48 -9.23 -1.03 0.83
C TYR A 48 -7.98 -0.37 1.40
N GLU A 49 -8.04 0.02 2.66
CA GLU A 49 -6.90 0.65 3.34
C GLU A 49 -5.97 -0.40 3.93
N TYR A 50 -4.73 -0.47 3.44
CA TYR A 50 -3.67 -1.24 4.08
C TYR A 50 -2.92 -0.37 5.09
N LYS A 51 -2.78 -0.86 6.33
CA LYS A 51 -2.01 -0.20 7.39
C LYS A 51 -1.10 -1.18 8.11
N ILE A 52 0.02 -0.66 8.61
CA ILE A 52 0.91 -1.41 9.51
C ILE A 52 0.56 -1.01 10.93
N ILE A 53 0.25 -1.99 11.77
CA ILE A 53 0.03 -1.79 13.20
C ILE A 53 1.14 -2.45 13.99
N THR A 54 1.44 -1.87 15.16
CA THR A 54 2.38 -2.41 16.12
C THR A 54 1.61 -3.05 17.28
N ASP A 55 1.94 -4.28 17.65
CA ASP A 55 1.36 -4.98 18.79
C ASP A 55 1.96 -4.51 20.13
N GLY A 56 1.47 -5.08 21.23
CA GLY A 56 1.91 -4.73 22.59
C GLY A 56 3.36 -5.12 22.90
N GLU A 57 3.98 -5.96 22.09
CA GLU A 57 5.36 -6.41 22.22
C GLU A 57 6.30 -5.68 21.23
N GLY A 58 5.77 -4.77 20.41
CA GLY A 58 6.53 -4.04 19.40
C GLY A 58 6.61 -4.74 18.04
N GLY A 59 5.96 -5.90 17.87
CA GLY A 59 5.86 -6.60 16.61
C GLY A 59 4.97 -5.84 15.62
N GLN A 60 5.31 -5.84 14.35
CA GLN A 60 4.54 -5.16 13.31
C GLN A 60 3.80 -6.16 12.42
N LYS A 61 2.54 -5.86 12.09
CA LYS A 61 1.76 -6.63 11.12
C LYS A 61 0.92 -5.73 10.22
N GLY A 62 0.64 -6.23 9.03
CA GLY A 62 -0.24 -5.58 8.06
C GLY A 62 -1.70 -5.91 8.34
N VAL A 63 -2.56 -4.91 8.25
CA VAL A 63 -4.01 -5.03 8.38
C VAL A 63 -4.66 -4.39 7.16
N CYS A 64 -5.71 -5.04 6.66
CA CYS A 64 -6.62 -4.51 5.65
C CYS A 64 -7.91 -4.04 6.32
N ALA A 65 -8.26 -2.77 6.16
CA ALA A 65 -9.48 -2.18 6.68
C ALA A 65 -10.52 -2.00 5.57
N PHE A 66 -11.73 -2.51 5.83
CA PHE A 66 -12.82 -2.56 4.87
C PHE A 66 -13.77 -1.36 4.99
N PRO A 67 -14.65 -1.11 4.00
CA PRO A 67 -15.56 0.04 4.01
C PRO A 67 -16.56 0.08 5.19
N ASP A 68 -16.86 -1.07 5.80
CA ASP A 68 -17.72 -1.16 6.99
C ASP A 68 -16.96 -0.90 8.31
N GLN A 69 -15.70 -0.50 8.23
CA GLN A 69 -14.78 -0.29 9.37
C GLN A 69 -14.34 -1.58 10.06
N SER A 70 -14.72 -2.76 9.56
CA SER A 70 -14.12 -4.01 10.00
C SER A 70 -12.71 -4.15 9.44
N GLU A 71 -11.88 -4.94 10.13
CA GLU A 71 -10.46 -5.09 9.83
C GLU A 71 -10.07 -6.56 9.86
N CYS A 72 -9.10 -6.92 9.03
CA CYS A 72 -8.45 -8.21 9.14
C CYS A 72 -6.94 -8.11 8.91
N ASP A 73 -6.18 -9.03 9.52
CA ASP A 73 -4.80 -9.28 9.12
C ASP A 73 -4.72 -9.45 7.59
N ALA A 74 -3.79 -8.74 6.96
CA ALA A 74 -3.73 -8.68 5.51
C ALA A 74 -3.45 -10.05 4.87
N TRP A 75 -2.65 -10.90 5.52
CA TRP A 75 -2.38 -12.26 5.03
C TRP A 75 -3.56 -13.19 5.26
N ASP A 76 -4.27 -13.06 6.38
CA ASP A 76 -5.50 -13.81 6.60
C ASP A 76 -6.59 -13.43 5.58
N PHE A 77 -6.69 -12.14 5.22
CA PHE A 77 -7.59 -11.69 4.16
C PHE A 77 -7.15 -12.24 2.80
N PHE A 78 -5.87 -12.11 2.45
CA PHE A 78 -5.29 -12.63 1.21
C PHE A 78 -5.48 -14.15 1.02
N THR A 79 -5.42 -14.91 2.12
CA THR A 79 -5.61 -16.37 2.11
C THR A 79 -7.05 -16.80 2.34
N GLY A 80 -7.98 -15.85 2.43
CA GLY A 80 -9.42 -16.09 2.51
C GLY A 80 -9.89 -16.63 3.86
N LYS A 81 -9.17 -16.38 4.95
CA LYS A 81 -9.53 -16.83 6.31
C LYS A 81 -10.54 -15.89 6.98
N CYS A 82 -10.60 -14.63 6.54
CA CYS A 82 -11.46 -13.58 7.07
C CYS A 82 -11.90 -12.62 5.94
N GLY A 83 -12.80 -11.69 6.24
CA GLY A 83 -13.20 -10.62 5.32
C GLY A 83 -13.71 -11.14 3.97
N LYS A 84 -14.31 -12.33 3.95
CA LYS A 84 -14.59 -13.06 2.71
C LYS A 84 -15.51 -12.29 1.77
N GLU A 85 -16.51 -11.59 2.30
CA GLU A 85 -17.40 -10.71 1.51
C GLU A 85 -16.65 -9.60 0.74
N TYR A 86 -15.45 -9.24 1.18
CA TYR A 86 -14.60 -8.21 0.58
C TYR A 86 -13.59 -8.76 -0.42
N THR A 87 -13.47 -10.09 -0.58
CA THR A 87 -12.55 -10.64 -1.57
C THR A 87 -13.09 -10.44 -2.99
N TYR A 88 -12.20 -10.45 -3.98
CA TYR A 88 -12.58 -10.34 -5.37
C TYR A 88 -13.63 -11.39 -5.78
N CYS A 89 -13.44 -12.65 -5.38
CA CYS A 89 -14.36 -13.74 -5.65
C CYS A 89 -15.79 -13.46 -5.20
N GLU A 90 -15.99 -13.09 -3.93
CA GLU A 90 -17.35 -12.96 -3.38
C GLU A 90 -18.06 -11.73 -3.93
N MET A 91 -17.32 -10.64 -4.21
CA MET A 91 -17.86 -9.49 -4.93
C MET A 91 -18.35 -9.86 -6.33
N HIS A 92 -17.79 -10.90 -6.95
CA HIS A 92 -18.17 -11.40 -8.28
C HIS A 92 -19.06 -12.65 -8.23
N GLY A 93 -19.71 -12.92 -7.08
CA GLY A 93 -20.71 -13.96 -6.93
C GLY A 93 -20.17 -15.37 -6.77
N GLY A 94 -18.86 -15.52 -6.56
CA GLY A 94 -18.26 -16.79 -6.14
C GLY A 94 -18.26 -16.98 -4.63
N LYS A 95 -17.62 -18.06 -4.17
CA LYS A 95 -17.39 -18.34 -2.75
C LYS A 95 -15.93 -18.69 -2.48
N ILE A 96 -15.39 -18.17 -1.39
CA ILE A 96 -14.01 -18.43 -1.00
C ILE A 96 -13.87 -19.75 -0.24
N MET A 97 -12.91 -20.55 -0.69
CA MET A 97 -12.41 -21.74 -0.01
C MET A 97 -10.89 -21.62 0.19
N THR A 98 -10.43 -21.79 1.42
CA THR A 98 -8.99 -21.83 1.73
C THR A 98 -8.45 -23.25 1.51
N THR A 99 -7.28 -23.37 0.90
CA THR A 99 -6.57 -24.64 0.66
C THR A 99 -5.09 -24.52 0.95
N ALA A 100 -4.43 -25.63 1.28
CA ALA A 100 -2.97 -25.72 1.39
C ALA A 100 -2.30 -26.24 0.11
N GLU A 101 -3.08 -26.59 -0.91
CA GLU A 101 -2.60 -27.20 -2.16
C GLU A 101 -2.33 -26.12 -3.23
N GLY A 102 -1.13 -26.15 -3.83
CA GLY A 102 -0.83 -25.34 -5.02
C GLY A 102 -0.67 -23.83 -4.78
N CYS A 103 -0.30 -23.42 -3.57
CA CYS A 103 -0.16 -22.01 -3.20
C CYS A 103 1.24 -21.45 -3.50
N SER A 104 1.32 -20.25 -4.06
CA SER A 104 2.60 -19.65 -4.51
C SER A 104 3.30 -18.80 -3.45
N PHE A 105 2.55 -18.10 -2.61
CA PHE A 105 3.08 -17.06 -1.71
C PHE A 105 3.05 -17.44 -0.23
N SER A 106 2.30 -18.49 0.13
CA SER A 106 1.99 -18.86 1.50
C SER A 106 1.65 -20.34 1.59
N SER A 107 1.63 -20.90 2.80
CA SER A 107 1.26 -22.30 3.05
C SER A 107 -0.21 -22.60 2.75
N GLU A 108 -1.04 -21.57 2.73
CA GLU A 108 -2.46 -21.63 2.40
C GLU A 108 -2.82 -20.48 1.47
N CYS A 109 -3.84 -20.65 0.64
CA CYS A 109 -4.29 -19.62 -0.29
C CYS A 109 -5.80 -19.74 -0.51
N ALA A 110 -6.38 -18.64 -0.99
CA ALA A 110 -7.78 -18.58 -1.35
C ALA A 110 -8.01 -19.14 -2.76
N VAL A 111 -9.04 -19.97 -2.88
CA VAL A 111 -9.60 -20.46 -4.15
C VAL A 111 -11.02 -19.96 -4.26
N CYS A 112 -11.32 -19.29 -5.37
CA CYS A 112 -12.65 -18.90 -5.74
C CYS A 112 -13.40 -20.07 -6.36
N VAL A 113 -14.56 -20.42 -5.80
CA VAL A 113 -15.50 -21.38 -6.36
C VAL A 113 -16.67 -20.62 -6.99
N LEU A 114 -16.76 -20.63 -8.32
CA LEU A 114 -17.82 -19.96 -9.06
C LEU A 114 -19.14 -20.76 -9.00
N PRO A 115 -20.30 -20.14 -9.29
CA PRO A 115 -21.61 -20.82 -9.25
C PRO A 115 -21.73 -22.05 -10.15
N ASN A 116 -20.95 -22.10 -11.24
CA ASN A 116 -20.87 -23.24 -12.15
C ASN A 116 -19.94 -24.38 -11.65
N GLY A 117 -19.34 -24.22 -10.46
CA GLY A 117 -18.41 -25.16 -9.85
C GLY A 117 -16.95 -25.01 -10.27
N THR A 118 -16.62 -24.07 -11.17
CA THR A 118 -15.22 -23.79 -11.55
C THR A 118 -14.44 -23.29 -10.34
N LYS A 119 -13.23 -23.84 -10.14
CA LYS A 119 -12.30 -23.43 -9.08
C LYS A 119 -11.12 -22.68 -9.69
N ILE A 120 -10.83 -21.49 -9.19
CA ILE A 120 -9.75 -20.62 -9.67
C ILE A 120 -8.98 -20.10 -8.46
N ASN A 121 -7.65 -20.06 -8.50
CA ASN A 121 -6.89 -19.37 -7.46
C ASN A 121 -7.32 -17.89 -7.40
N GLU A 122 -7.59 -17.37 -6.20
CA GLU A 122 -8.15 -16.02 -6.03
C GLU A 122 -7.21 -14.93 -6.56
N TRP A 123 -5.91 -15.07 -6.31
CA TRP A 123 -4.93 -14.11 -6.79
C TRP A 123 -4.85 -14.09 -8.31
N ASP A 124 -4.85 -15.27 -8.94
CA ASP A 124 -4.85 -15.39 -10.40
C ASP A 124 -6.14 -14.83 -11.01
N TYR A 125 -7.29 -15.06 -10.36
CA TYR A 125 -8.57 -14.52 -10.81
C TYR A 125 -8.57 -12.99 -10.75
N PHE A 126 -8.09 -12.43 -9.64
CA PHE A 126 -7.96 -11.01 -9.43
C PHE A 126 -7.02 -10.33 -10.45
N LYS A 127 -5.81 -10.86 -10.65
CA LYS A 127 -4.85 -10.27 -11.61
C LYS A 127 -5.26 -10.52 -13.06
N GLY A 128 -5.93 -11.63 -13.36
CA GLY A 128 -6.37 -11.99 -14.71
C GLY A 128 -7.35 -10.99 -15.32
N GLU A 129 -8.22 -10.38 -14.52
CA GLU A 129 -9.14 -9.33 -14.98
C GLU A 129 -8.45 -7.97 -15.14
N LYS A 130 -7.46 -7.65 -14.28
CA LYS A 130 -6.70 -6.38 -14.39
C LYS A 130 -5.83 -6.28 -15.64
N ASN A 131 -5.47 -7.42 -16.24
CA ASN A 131 -4.60 -7.50 -17.41
C ASN A 131 -5.36 -7.64 -18.75
N LYS A 132 -6.69 -7.53 -18.75
CA LYS A 132 -7.53 -7.45 -19.95
C LYS A 132 -7.80 -5.99 -20.32
#